data_AF-A0A968LHH4-F1
#
_entry.id   AF-A0A968LHH4-F1
#
_cell.length_a   1.000
_cell.length_b   1.000
_cell.length_c   1.000
_cell.angle_alpha   90.00
_cell.angle_beta   90.00
_cell.angle_gamma   90.00
#
_symmetry.space_group_name_H-M   'P 1'
#
loop_
_entity.id
_entity.type
_entity.pdbx_description
1 polymer ?
#
loop_
_entity_poly.entity_id
_entity_poly.type
_entity_poly.pdbx_seq_one_letter_code
_entity_poly.pdbx_strand_id
1 'polypeptide(L)' 'MDDADVGYVHPKVDLAKLPVWALWRQDDNANRFEIARFRSYAKAYAQERMFTARGHRQTYWVDPLVDPGT' A
#
# COMPACT_ATOMS: atom_id res chain seq x y z
N MET A 1 12.83 3.87 11.98
CA MET A 1 13.74 3.01 11.20
C MET A 1 12.95 1.77 10.85
N ASP A 2 12.32 1.76 9.68
CA ASP A 2 11.82 0.54 9.05
C ASP A 2 12.43 0.50 7.65
N ASP A 3 13.72 0.19 7.64
CA ASP A 3 14.57 -0.03 6.46
C ASP A 3 14.29 -1.42 5.86
N ALA A 4 13.02 -1.73 5.60
CA ALA A 4 12.60 -3.03 5.05
C ALA A 4 11.69 -2.91 3.82
N ASP A 5 11.58 -1.72 3.23
CA ASP A 5 10.85 -1.52 1.96
C ASP A 5 11.74 -1.50 0.72
N VAL A 6 13.05 -1.68 0.85
CA VAL A 6 13.92 -1.96 -0.30
C VAL A 6 13.93 -3.46 -0.58
N GLY A 7 12.75 -4.02 -0.88
CA GLY A 7 12.69 -5.31 -1.56
C GLY A 7 13.58 -5.22 -2.81
N TYR A 8 14.52 -6.15 -2.96
CA TYR A 8 15.59 -6.12 -3.98
C TYR A 8 15.04 -5.60 -5.32
N VAL A 9 15.32 -4.33 -5.59
CA VAL A 9 14.89 -3.70 -6.83
C VAL A 9 15.89 -4.13 -7.86
N HIS A 10 15.44 -4.90 -8.85
CA HIS A 10 16.30 -5.28 -9.95
C HIS A 10 16.93 -4.00 -10.54
N PRO A 11 18.25 -3.92 -10.75
CA PRO A 11 18.96 -2.67 -11.05
C PRO A 11 18.49 -1.96 -12.35
N LYS A 12 17.66 -2.60 -13.16
CA LYS A 12 17.01 -2.01 -14.34
C LYS A 12 15.62 -1.42 -14.08
N VAL A 13 15.11 -1.52 -12.85
CA VAL A 13 13.79 -1.01 -12.47
C VAL A 13 13.95 0.38 -11.88
N ASP A 14 13.45 1.37 -12.61
CA ASP A 14 13.38 2.74 -12.14
C ASP A 14 12.21 2.89 -11.16
N LEU A 15 12.53 2.96 -9.87
CA LEU A 15 11.52 3.09 -8.81
C LEU A 15 10.68 4.36 -8.94
N ALA A 16 11.24 5.44 -9.50
CA ALA A 16 10.54 6.70 -9.65
C ALA A 16 9.45 6.63 -10.73
N LYS A 17 9.56 5.69 -11.67
CA LYS A 17 8.56 5.46 -12.72
C LYS A 17 7.49 4.43 -12.36
N LEU A 18 7.64 3.74 -11.23
CA LEU A 18 6.65 2.76 -10.81
C LEU A 18 5.44 3.44 -10.17
N PRO A 19 4.22 2.94 -10.43
CA PRO A 19 3.03 3.40 -9.74
C PRO A 19 3.17 3.13 -8.25
N VAL A 20 2.80 4.12 -7.44
CA VAL A 20 2.75 3.99 -5.99
C VAL A 20 1.35 3.55 -5.60
N TRP A 21 1.28 2.57 -4.70
CA TRP A 21 0.04 2.00 -4.19
C TRP A 21 -0.07 2.34 -2.71
N ALA A 22 -1.14 3.01 -2.31
CA ALA A 22 -1.45 3.26 -0.91
C ALA A 22 -2.38 2.17 -0.38
N LEU A 23 -2.03 1.59 0.77
CA LEU A 23 -2.93 0.78 1.56
C LEU A 23 -3.71 1.70 2.49
N TRP A 24 -5.03 1.73 2.28
CA TRP A 24 -5.96 2.49 3.09
C TRP A 24 -6.70 1.58 4.06
N ARG A 25 -7.09 2.15 5.20
CA ARG A 25 -8.02 1.55 6.15
C ARG A 25 -9.15 2.51 6.44
N GLN A 26 -10.36 1.97 6.51
CA GLN A 26 -11.53 2.64 7.05
C GLN A 26 -12.05 1.86 8.25
N ASP A 27 -12.29 2.56 9.35
CA ASP A 27 -12.98 2.00 10.52
C ASP A 27 -14.50 2.25 10.47
N ASP A 28 -15.22 1.68 11.45
CA ASP A 28 -16.68 1.76 11.61
C ASP A 28 -17.18 3.22 11.76
N ASN A 29 -16.30 4.14 12.18
CA ASN A 29 -16.58 5.58 12.27
C ASN A 29 -16.34 6.33 10.94
N ALA A 30 -16.11 5.61 9.84
CA ALA A 30 -15.81 6.15 8.51
C ALA A 30 -14.52 6.98 8.43
N ASN A 31 -13.63 6.88 9.42
CA ASN A 31 -12.35 7.55 9.33
C ASN A 31 -11.44 6.75 8.40
N ARG A 32 -10.82 7.44 7.44
CA ARG A 32 -9.94 6.86 6.44
C ARG A 32 -8.50 7.25 6.76
N PHE A 33 -7.64 6.25 6.89
CA PHE A 33 -6.24 6.42 7.20
C PHE A 33 -5.36 5.67 6.21
N GLU A 34 -4.32 6.34 5.73
CA GLU A 34 -3.25 5.70 4.98
C GLU A 34 -2.38 4.91 5.96
N ILE A 35 -2.27 3.60 5.75
CA ILE A 35 -1.45 2.72 6.59
C ILE A 35 -0.01 2.68 6.09
N ALA A 36 0.17 2.52 4.78
CA ALA A 36 1.48 2.37 4.16
C ALA A 36 1.40 2.62 2.66
N ARG A 37 2.55 2.92 2.06
CA ARG A 37 2.73 3.03 0.62
C ARG A 37 3.67 1.94 0.13
N PHE A 38 3.38 1.40 -1.05
CA PHE A 38 4.14 0.34 -1.67
C PHE A 38 4.42 0.67 -3.14
N ARG A 39 5.59 0.31 -3.64
CA ARG A 39 5.90 0.36 -5.09
C ARG A 39 5.53 -0.93 -5.83
N SER A 40 4.90 -1.88 -5.13
CA SER A 40 4.47 -3.17 -5.68
C SER A 40 3.03 -3.47 -5.25
N TYR A 41 2.15 -3.61 -6.25
CA TYR A 41 0.75 -3.98 -6.04
C TYR A 41 0.62 -5.31 -5.28
N ALA A 42 1.43 -6.31 -5.64
CA ALA A 42 1.37 -7.64 -5.01
C ALA A 42 1.64 -7.56 -3.49
N LYS A 43 2.57 -6.70 -3.06
CA LYS A 43 2.89 -6.50 -1.64
C LYS A 43 1.77 -5.74 -0.93
N ALA A 44 1.24 -4.68 -1.56
CA ALA A 44 0.10 -3.93 -1.03
C ALA A 44 -1.13 -4.84 -0.84
N TYR A 45 -1.43 -5.68 -1.83
CA TYR A 45 -2.55 -6.62 -1.81
C TYR A 45 -2.36 -7.74 -0.79
N ALA A 46 -1.15 -8.31 -0.68
CA ALA A 46 -0.85 -9.29 0.36
C ALA A 46 -1.08 -8.71 1.76
N GLN A 47 -0.68 -7.45 1.97
CA GLN A 47 -0.86 -6.75 3.23
C GLN A 47 -2.34 -6.45 3.50
N GLU A 48 -3.09 -5.98 2.51
CA GLU A 48 -4.56 -5.82 2.59
C GLU A 48 -5.22 -7.13 3.03
N ARG A 49 -4.93 -8.25 2.37
CA ARG A 49 -5.48 -9.55 2.74
C ARG A 49 -5.09 -9.99 4.15
N MET A 50 -3.85 -9.76 4.57
CA MET A 50 -3.41 -10.07 5.94
C MET A 50 -4.18 -9.26 6.98
N PHE A 51 -4.49 -8.00 6.70
CA PHE A 51 -5.26 -7.15 7.60
C PHE A 51 -6.76 -7.49 7.58
N THR A 52 -7.34 -7.73 6.41
CA THR A 52 -8.74 -8.16 6.27
C THR A 52 -8.99 -9.51 6.95
N ALA A 53 -8.02 -10.44 6.92
CA ALA A 53 -8.12 -11.74 7.58
C ALA A 53 -8.13 -11.68 9.13
N ARG A 54 -7.77 -10.55 9.75
CA ARG A 54 -7.73 -10.41 11.21
C ARG A 54 -9.11 -10.22 11.86
N GLY A 55 -10.19 -10.17 11.08
CA GLY A 55 -11.56 -10.33 11.60
C GLY A 55 -12.16 -9.13 12.33
N HIS A 56 -11.64 -7.92 12.08
CA HIS A 56 -12.24 -6.68 12.61
C HIS A 56 -13.19 -6.04 11.57
N ARG A 57 -14.14 -5.21 12.04
CA ARG A 57 -15.03 -4.36 11.20
C ARG A 57 -14.29 -3.19 10.52
N GLN A 58 -13.07 -3.46 10.06
CA GLN A 58 -12.22 -2.49 9.40
C GLN A 58 -12.10 -2.90 7.94
N THR A 59 -12.39 -1.97 7.05
CA THR A 59 -12.27 -2.18 5.61
C THR A 59 -10.87 -1.75 5.20
N TYR A 60 -10.15 -2.64 4.51
CA TYR A 60 -8.84 -2.35 3.95
C TYR A 60 -8.94 -2.39 2.43
N TRP A 61 -8.30 -1.46 1.73
CA TRP A 61 -8.21 -1.49 0.28
C TRP A 61 -6.91 -0.85 -0.19
N VAL A 62 -6.50 -1.26 -1.40
CA VAL A 62 -5.32 -0.71 -2.07
C VAL A 62 -5.80 0.26 -3.14
N ASP A 63 -5.26 1.46 -3.15
CA ASP A 63 -5.58 2.51 -4.12
C ASP A 63 -4.29 3.01 -4.80
N PRO A 64 -4.28 3.18 -6.14
CA PRO A 64 -3.14 3.79 -6.81
C PRO A 64 -3.05 5.27 -6.43
N LEU A 65 -1.93 5.67 -5.83
CA LEU A 65 -1.60 7.09 -5.71
C LEU A 65 -1.23 7.57 -7.11
N VAL A 66 -2.20 8.22 -7.76
CA VAL A 66 -1.91 9.04 -8.94
C VAL A 66 -0.98 10.15 -8.46
N ASP A 67 0.24 10.17 -8.99
CA ASP A 67 1.10 11.33 -8.83
C ASP A 67 0.39 12.52 -9.49
N PRO A 68 0.05 13.60 -8.75
CA PRO A 68 -0.70 14.72 -9.29
C PRO A 68 0.12 15.59 -10.27
N GLY A 69 1.26 15.10 -10.78
CA GLY A 69 2.18 15.82 -11.66
C GLY A 69 2.24 15.35 -13.13
N THR A 70 1.22 14.67 -13.66
CA THR A 70 1.05 14.47 -15.13
C THR A 70 -0.10 15.31 -15.65
#